data_AF-A0A1V6RD54-F1
#
_entry.id   AF-A0A1V6RD54-F1
#
_cell.length_a   1.000
_cell.length_b   1.000
_cell.length_c   1.000
_cell.angle_alpha   90.00
_cell.angle_beta   90.00
_cell.angle_gamma   90.00
#
_symmetry.space_group_name_H-M   'P 1'
#
loop_
_entity.id
_entity.type
_entity.pdbx_description
1 polymer ?
#
loop_
_entity_poly.entity_id
_entity_poly.type
_entity_poly.pdbx_seq_one_letter_code
_entity_poly.pdbx_strand_id
1 'polypeptide(L)'
;MPSIADCGYNQVPMLDLAPDARIFNIYCDEDSLYRYTSGRWLWNEKEQLSRRYVKFNLAELVKIATQATGSMSCVEVQKLPEGNFNKDFLLTMNDGKEVIAKLPNPNAGPQYFTTASEVATMDYVRNVLNIPAPIVYAWSPSTDDIGAEYIIMEKSQGVELGKLWNDIPGPEKLDIAQQLARFEKALIST
;
A
#
# COMPACT_ATOMS: atom_id res chain seq x y z
N MET A 1 -9.91 27.34 3.93
CA MET A 1 -8.64 26.79 4.43
C MET A 1 -8.57 27.10 5.91
N PRO A 2 -8.62 26.13 6.83
CA PRO A 2 -8.39 26.40 8.23
C PRO A 2 -6.88 26.60 8.48
N SER A 3 -6.60 27.54 9.36
CA SER A 3 -5.28 28.01 9.82
C SER A 3 -4.48 26.92 10.56
N ILE A 4 -3.16 26.93 10.37
CA ILE A 4 -2.15 25.99 10.90
C ILE A 4 -1.91 26.12 12.42
N ALA A 5 -2.65 26.97 13.13
CA ALA A 5 -2.23 27.42 14.47
C ALA A 5 -2.67 26.58 15.68
N ASP A 6 -3.57 25.58 15.57
CA ASP A 6 -4.13 24.91 16.76
C ASP A 6 -4.18 23.37 16.65
N CYS A 7 -3.04 22.72 16.40
CA CYS A 7 -2.95 21.27 16.51
C CYS A 7 -2.12 20.90 17.73
N GLY A 8 -2.80 20.79 18.88
CA GLY A 8 -2.23 20.27 20.12
C GLY A 8 -1.76 18.83 19.94
N TYR A 9 -0.65 18.49 20.61
CA TYR A 9 -0.12 17.13 20.70
C TYR A 9 -1.16 16.19 21.31
N ASN A 10 -2.00 15.57 20.48
CA ASN A 10 -2.83 14.45 20.90
C ASN A 10 -2.00 13.18 20.78
N GLN A 11 -1.65 12.63 21.94
CA GLN A 11 -0.90 11.39 22.12
C GLN A 11 -1.68 10.21 21.52
N VAL A 12 -1.22 9.71 20.37
CA VAL A 12 -1.42 8.31 19.98
C VAL A 12 -0.69 7.44 21.01
N PRO A 13 -1.19 6.25 21.40
CA PRO A 13 -0.45 5.37 22.31
C PRO A 13 0.93 5.05 21.73
N MET A 14 1.94 5.72 22.28
CA MET A 14 3.35 5.72 21.94
C MET A 14 4.01 4.43 22.48
N LEU A 15 3.65 3.26 21.96
CA LEU A 15 4.25 2.00 22.42
C LEU A 15 5.00 1.21 21.35
N ASP A 16 4.75 1.47 20.06
CA ASP A 16 5.41 0.70 18.96
C ASP A 16 6.04 1.57 17.85
N LEU A 17 5.96 2.90 17.97
CA LEU A 17 6.68 3.84 17.11
C LEU A 17 7.95 4.30 17.82
N ALA A 18 9.04 4.51 17.07
CA ALA A 18 10.25 5.08 17.65
C ALA A 18 9.92 6.44 18.32
N PRO A 19 10.60 6.84 19.41
CA PRO A 19 10.35 8.11 20.09
C PRO A 19 10.47 9.34 19.18
N ASP A 20 11.17 9.21 18.05
CA ASP A 20 11.42 10.19 17.00
C ASP A 20 10.70 9.89 15.69
N ALA A 21 9.83 8.87 15.64
CA ALA A 21 9.07 8.52 14.45
C ALA A 21 8.21 9.70 14.01
N ARG A 22 8.37 10.11 12.75
CA ARG A 22 7.62 11.20 12.14
C ARG A 22 6.53 10.60 11.27
N ILE A 23 5.29 10.73 11.71
CA ILE A 23 4.14 10.45 10.84
C ILE A 23 3.95 11.68 9.95
N PHE A 24 4.54 11.68 8.76
CA PHE A 24 4.27 12.71 7.76
C PHE A 24 2.95 12.39 7.05
N ASN A 25 2.00 13.33 7.11
CA ASN A 25 0.56 13.22 6.82
C ASN A 25 -0.37 12.86 8.00
N ILE A 26 -0.03 13.26 9.23
CA ILE A 26 -1.10 13.67 10.15
C ILE A 26 -1.65 15.00 9.62
N TYR A 27 -2.66 14.94 8.73
CA TYR A 27 -3.77 15.86 8.93
C TYR A 27 -4.18 15.71 10.39
N CYS A 28 -4.53 16.79 11.10
CA CYS A 28 -4.95 16.83 12.51
C CYS A 28 -6.11 15.89 12.93
N ASP A 29 -6.40 14.88 12.11
CA ASP A 29 -7.49 13.94 12.12
C ASP A 29 -6.97 12.55 11.67
N GLU A 30 -6.82 11.62 12.61
CA GLU A 30 -6.49 10.20 12.34
C GLU A 30 -7.48 9.56 11.36
N ASP A 31 -8.74 10.03 11.35
CA ASP A 31 -9.79 9.53 10.47
C ASP A 31 -9.47 9.78 8.97
N SER A 32 -8.55 10.70 8.68
CA SER A 32 -8.02 10.92 7.32
C SER A 32 -7.26 9.70 6.77
N LEU A 33 -6.70 8.85 7.64
CA LEU A 33 -6.07 7.59 7.24
C LEU A 33 -7.12 6.61 6.69
N TYR A 34 -8.29 6.58 7.32
CA TYR A 34 -9.38 5.63 7.03
C TYR A 34 -10.25 6.06 5.84
N ARG A 35 -10.45 7.38 5.67
CA ARG A 35 -11.30 7.95 4.60
C ARG A 35 -10.65 7.93 3.22
N TYR A 36 -11.48 7.99 2.19
CA TYR A 36 -11.01 8.25 0.82
C TYR A 36 -10.79 9.76 0.62
N THR A 37 -9.62 10.13 0.11
CA THR A 37 -9.18 11.54 0.01
C THR A 37 -8.85 12.00 -1.42
N SER A 38 -8.75 11.08 -2.39
CA SER A 38 -8.31 11.39 -3.76
C SER A 38 -9.38 12.00 -4.68
N GLY A 39 -10.65 12.11 -4.28
CA GLY A 39 -11.69 12.61 -5.17
C GLY A 39 -13.12 12.56 -4.62
N ARG A 40 -14.09 12.87 -5.49
CA ARG A 40 -15.52 12.95 -5.19
C ARG A 40 -16.35 12.34 -6.32
N TRP A 41 -17.60 11.98 -6.02
CA TRP A 41 -18.52 11.39 -7.00
C TRP A 41 -19.73 12.28 -7.24
N LEU A 42 -20.14 12.40 -8.49
CA LEU A 42 -21.38 13.09 -8.87
C LEU A 42 -22.63 12.30 -8.46
N TRP A 43 -22.53 10.97 -8.37
CA TRP A 43 -23.62 10.06 -8.03
C TRP A 43 -23.29 9.21 -6.80
N ASN A 44 -24.26 9.04 -5.90
CA ASN A 44 -24.17 8.20 -4.69
C ASN A 44 -22.91 8.43 -3.83
N GLU A 45 -22.44 9.67 -3.71
CA GLU A 45 -21.17 9.95 -3.04
C GLU A 45 -21.03 9.34 -1.64
N LYS A 46 -22.06 9.47 -0.80
CA LYS A 46 -22.05 8.93 0.56
C LYS A 46 -21.76 7.42 0.55
N GLU A 47 -22.35 6.70 -0.40
CA GLU A 47 -22.14 5.26 -0.57
C GLU A 47 -20.75 4.95 -1.15
N GLN A 48 -20.26 5.76 -2.08
CA GLN A 48 -18.92 5.60 -2.65
C GLN A 48 -17.82 5.80 -1.61
N LEU A 49 -18.00 6.78 -0.71
CA LEU A 49 -17.12 7.04 0.42
C LEU A 49 -17.21 5.92 1.46
N SER A 50 -18.41 5.45 1.81
CA SER A 50 -18.57 4.38 2.81
C SER A 50 -17.96 3.06 2.34
N ARG A 51 -18.07 2.74 1.04
CA ARG A 51 -17.47 1.55 0.44
C ARG A 51 -15.94 1.60 0.33
N ARG A 52 -15.33 2.76 0.60
CA ARG A 52 -13.87 2.99 0.60
C ARG A 52 -13.37 3.46 1.96
N TYR A 53 -14.17 3.30 3.00
CA TYR A 53 -13.75 3.54 4.37
C TYR A 53 -13.20 2.24 4.95
N VAL A 54 -11.98 2.28 5.49
CA VAL A 54 -11.34 1.14 6.14
C VAL A 54 -10.79 1.62 7.47
N LYS A 55 -11.41 1.20 8.58
CA LYS A 55 -10.89 1.44 9.91
C LYS A 55 -10.00 0.29 10.32
N PHE A 56 -8.80 0.59 10.82
CA PHE A 56 -7.84 -0.41 11.24
C PHE A 56 -6.97 0.12 12.38
N ASN A 57 -6.26 -0.78 13.06
CA ASN A 57 -5.30 -0.45 14.10
C ASN A 57 -3.92 -0.18 13.48
N LEU A 58 -3.53 1.09 13.38
CA LEU A 58 -2.25 1.48 12.81
C LEU A 58 -1.05 0.97 13.62
N ALA A 59 -1.14 0.95 14.96
CA ALA A 59 -0.04 0.51 15.81
C ALA A 59 0.27 -0.98 15.60
N GLU A 60 -0.76 -1.83 15.58
CA GLU A 60 -0.58 -3.27 15.30
C GLU A 60 -0.12 -3.50 13.86
N LEU A 61 -0.60 -2.74 12.87
CA LEU A 61 -0.10 -2.82 11.48
C LEU A 61 1.41 -2.52 11.42
N VAL A 62 1.86 -1.46 12.10
CA VAL A 62 3.28 -1.09 12.18
C VAL A 62 4.10 -2.19 12.86
N LYS A 63 3.61 -2.73 13.96
CA LYS A 63 4.26 -3.82 14.70
C LYS A 63 4.38 -5.10 13.87
N ILE A 64 3.34 -5.46 13.11
CA ILE A 64 3.39 -6.59 12.17
C ILE A 64 4.45 -6.32 11.10
N ALA A 65 4.48 -5.11 10.54
CA ALA A 65 5.44 -4.75 9.50
C ALA A 65 6.89 -4.80 10.01
N THR A 66 7.19 -4.24 11.19
CA THR A 66 8.55 -4.26 11.76
C THR A 66 9.03 -5.68 12.06
N GLN A 67 8.15 -6.52 12.61
CA GLN A 67 8.45 -7.94 12.85
C GLN A 67 8.70 -8.69 11.54
N ALA A 68 7.85 -8.50 10.53
CA ALA A 68 7.94 -9.18 9.25
C ALA A 68 9.19 -8.78 8.46
N THR A 69 9.68 -7.55 8.61
CA THR A 69 10.89 -7.06 7.93
C THR A 69 12.18 -7.27 8.73
N GLY A 70 12.07 -7.78 9.96
CA GLY A 70 13.20 -7.89 10.89
C GLY A 70 13.80 -6.53 11.27
N SER A 71 13.01 -5.47 11.24
CA SER A 71 13.42 -4.11 11.59
C SER A 71 13.08 -3.81 13.05
N MET A 72 13.84 -2.91 13.69
CA MET A 72 13.64 -2.59 15.12
C MET A 72 12.42 -1.71 15.36
N SER A 73 12.19 -0.74 14.47
CA SER A 73 11.06 0.20 14.57
C SER A 73 10.72 0.81 13.22
N CYS A 74 9.48 1.31 13.10
CA CYS A 74 9.06 2.16 12.00
C CYS A 74 9.29 3.63 12.38
N VAL A 75 9.96 4.37 11.50
CA VAL A 75 10.29 5.80 11.70
C VAL A 75 9.37 6.74 10.94
N GLU A 76 8.66 6.24 9.92
CA GLU A 76 7.73 7.05 9.16
C GLU A 76 6.60 6.20 8.57
N VAL A 77 5.39 6.75 8.63
CA VAL A 77 4.20 6.21 7.98
C VAL A 77 3.62 7.29 7.08
N GLN A 78 3.54 7.01 5.79
CA GLN A 78 2.98 7.92 4.79
C GLN A 78 1.83 7.23 4.06
N LYS A 79 0.62 7.82 4.11
CA LYS A 79 -0.48 7.41 3.23
C LYS A 79 -0.19 7.84 1.80
N LEU A 80 -0.18 6.89 0.88
CA LEU A 80 0.07 7.12 -0.55
C LEU A 80 -1.21 7.60 -1.25
N PRO A 81 -1.09 8.25 -2.43
CA PRO A 81 -2.24 8.63 -3.24
C PRO A 81 -3.16 7.43 -3.49
N GLU A 82 -4.41 7.53 -3.05
CA GLU A 82 -5.31 6.38 -3.03
C GLU A 82 -5.90 6.12 -4.40
N GLY A 83 -5.89 4.85 -4.81
CA GLY A 83 -6.71 4.35 -5.91
C GLY A 83 -8.16 4.07 -5.49
N ASN A 84 -8.89 3.35 -6.33
CA ASN A 84 -10.30 3.07 -6.07
C ASN A 84 -10.56 1.93 -5.07
N PHE A 85 -9.60 1.05 -4.86
CA PHE A 85 -9.84 -0.26 -4.25
C PHE A 85 -9.01 -0.56 -3.02
N ASN A 86 -8.00 0.26 -2.68
CA ASN A 86 -7.14 -0.01 -1.53
C ASN A 86 -6.74 1.29 -0.83
N LYS A 87 -6.34 1.17 0.43
CA LYS A 87 -5.47 2.11 1.14
C LYS A 87 -4.05 1.57 1.05
N ASP A 88 -3.13 2.41 0.59
CA ASP A 88 -1.71 2.05 0.51
C ASP A 88 -0.91 3.00 1.40
N PHE A 89 -0.04 2.44 2.22
CA PHE A 89 0.84 3.16 3.11
C PHE A 89 2.29 2.78 2.83
N LEU A 90 3.16 3.77 2.71
CA LEU A 90 4.60 3.58 2.75
C LEU A 90 5.04 3.62 4.22
N LEU A 91 5.68 2.54 4.67
CA LEU A 91 6.32 2.46 5.98
C LEU A 91 7.83 2.48 5.78
N THR A 92 8.50 3.45 6.41
CA THR A 92 9.96 3.56 6.42
C THR A 92 10.47 3.04 7.75
N MET A 93 11.35 2.05 7.71
CA MET A 93 11.94 1.41 8.88
C MET A 93 13.22 2.12 9.32
N ASN A 94 13.61 1.91 10.58
CA ASN A 94 14.81 2.52 11.17
C ASN A 94 16.13 2.09 10.48
N ASP A 95 16.13 0.97 9.77
CA ASP A 95 17.26 0.44 8.99
C ASP A 95 17.24 0.89 7.52
N GLY A 96 16.33 1.81 7.16
CA GLY A 96 16.18 2.36 5.82
C GLY A 96 15.38 1.47 4.85
N LYS A 97 14.87 0.32 5.30
CA LYS A 97 13.93 -0.47 4.49
C LYS A 97 12.62 0.29 4.30
N GLU A 98 12.10 0.23 3.09
CA GLU A 98 10.79 0.78 2.73
C GLU A 98 9.86 -0.35 2.32
N VAL A 99 8.67 -0.39 2.93
CA VAL A 99 7.64 -1.39 2.62
C VAL A 99 6.29 -0.73 2.38
N ILE A 100 5.46 -1.40 1.58
CA ILE A 100 4.08 -1.02 1.32
C ILE A 100 3.17 -1.86 2.20
N ALA A 101 2.34 -1.20 2.99
CA ALA A 101 1.18 -1.81 3.63
C ALA A 101 -0.07 -1.48 2.80
N LYS A 102 -0.64 -2.51 2.19
CA LYS A 102 -1.83 -2.42 1.34
C LYS A 102 -3.04 -3.01 2.08
N LEU A 103 -4.12 -2.24 2.17
CA LEU A 103 -5.38 -2.65 2.79
C LEU A 103 -6.52 -2.53 1.77
N PRO A 104 -7.15 -3.64 1.35
CA PRO A 104 -8.30 -3.60 0.47
C PRO A 104 -9.48 -2.84 1.08
N ASN A 105 -10.14 -2.04 0.24
CA ASN A 105 -11.40 -1.40 0.56
C ASN A 105 -12.56 -2.41 0.45
N PRO A 106 -13.70 -2.19 1.13
CA PRO A 106 -14.88 -3.05 1.00
C PRO A 106 -15.43 -3.22 -0.43
N ASN A 107 -15.12 -2.29 -1.35
CA ASN A 107 -15.48 -2.42 -2.77
C ASN A 107 -14.49 -3.22 -3.63
N ALA A 108 -13.38 -3.69 -3.07
CA ALA A 108 -12.34 -4.41 -3.83
C ALA A 108 -12.77 -5.82 -4.26
N GLY A 109 -13.81 -6.37 -3.65
CA GLY A 109 -14.31 -7.71 -3.93
C GLY A 109 -14.70 -8.42 -2.64
N PRO A 110 -15.00 -9.74 -2.73
CA PRO A 110 -15.20 -10.55 -1.55
C PRO A 110 -13.97 -10.52 -0.64
N GLN A 111 -14.18 -10.21 0.64
CA GLN A 111 -13.17 -10.35 1.68
C GLN A 111 -12.55 -11.75 1.61
N TYR A 112 -11.30 -11.89 2.03
CA TYR A 112 -10.47 -13.09 1.91
C TYR A 112 -9.96 -13.35 0.50
N PHE A 113 -10.87 -13.47 -0.48
CA PHE A 113 -10.48 -13.88 -1.83
C PHE A 113 -9.66 -12.83 -2.56
N THR A 114 -9.94 -11.54 -2.37
CA THR A 114 -9.14 -10.47 -2.97
C THR A 114 -7.69 -10.55 -2.50
N THR A 115 -7.46 -10.57 -1.19
CA THR A 115 -6.12 -10.61 -0.58
C THR A 115 -5.39 -11.90 -0.90
N ALA A 116 -6.04 -13.06 -0.69
CA ALA A 116 -5.43 -14.37 -0.92
C ALA A 116 -5.07 -14.58 -2.39
N SER A 117 -5.94 -14.17 -3.33
CA SER A 117 -5.67 -14.30 -4.77
C SER A 117 -4.53 -13.38 -5.22
N GLU A 118 -4.43 -12.17 -4.66
CA GLU A 118 -3.34 -11.25 -4.98
C GLU A 118 -1.98 -11.79 -4.51
N VAL A 119 -1.91 -12.27 -3.26
CA VAL A 119 -0.70 -12.88 -2.72
C VAL A 119 -0.32 -14.14 -3.50
N ALA A 120 -1.28 -15.02 -3.78
CA ALA A 120 -1.04 -16.23 -4.57
C ALA A 120 -0.55 -15.91 -5.98
N THR A 121 -1.08 -14.85 -6.60
CA THR A 121 -0.64 -14.42 -7.93
C THR A 121 0.79 -13.88 -7.90
N MET A 122 1.14 -13.04 -6.90
CA MET A 122 2.52 -12.55 -6.75
C MET A 122 3.53 -13.67 -6.50
N ASP A 123 3.15 -14.67 -5.69
CA ASP A 123 3.96 -15.86 -5.45
C ASP A 123 4.18 -16.66 -6.75
N TYR A 124 3.09 -16.95 -7.47
CA TYR A 124 3.13 -17.68 -8.74
C TYR A 124 4.00 -16.98 -9.79
N VAL A 125 3.76 -15.68 -10.02
CA VAL A 125 4.48 -14.89 -11.02
C VAL A 125 5.98 -14.83 -10.73
N ARG A 126 6.36 -14.68 -9.45
CA ARG A 126 7.77 -14.71 -9.06
C ARG A 126 8.39 -16.10 -9.16
N ASN A 127 7.80 -17.07 -8.48
CA ASN A 127 8.47 -18.34 -8.18
C ASN A 127 8.27 -19.39 -9.28
N VAL A 128 7.20 -19.27 -10.09
CA VAL A 128 6.93 -20.18 -11.20
C VAL A 128 7.30 -19.55 -12.54
N LEU A 129 6.89 -18.29 -12.78
CA LEU A 129 7.16 -17.63 -14.06
C LEU A 129 8.50 -16.89 -14.12
N ASN A 130 9.18 -16.73 -12.98
CA ASN A 130 10.44 -15.98 -12.86
C ASN A 130 10.32 -14.53 -13.38
N ILE A 131 9.14 -13.92 -13.20
CA ILE A 131 8.87 -12.52 -13.52
C ILE A 131 9.03 -11.70 -12.23
N PRO A 132 9.73 -10.55 -12.26
CA PRO A 132 9.85 -9.70 -11.09
C PRO A 132 8.48 -9.25 -10.56
N ALA A 133 8.22 -9.52 -9.29
CA ALA A 133 7.07 -9.03 -8.51
C ALA A 133 7.60 -8.40 -7.20
N PRO A 134 6.74 -7.81 -6.34
CA PRO A 134 7.09 -7.37 -4.97
C PRO A 134 7.10 -8.52 -3.95
N ILE A 135 8.10 -8.59 -3.07
CA ILE A 135 8.19 -9.68 -2.07
C ILE A 135 7.12 -9.46 -1.01
N VAL A 136 6.34 -10.48 -0.67
CA VAL A 136 5.36 -10.41 0.43
C VAL A 136 6.05 -10.80 1.73
N TYR A 137 6.06 -9.90 2.71
CA TYR A 137 6.66 -10.12 4.04
C TYR A 137 5.64 -10.71 5.02
N ALA A 138 4.42 -10.18 5.02
CA ALA A 138 3.31 -10.66 5.85
C ALA A 138 1.99 -10.30 5.18
N TRP A 139 0.94 -11.07 5.45
CA TRP A 139 -0.41 -10.77 4.97
C TRP A 139 -1.43 -11.48 5.84
N SER A 140 -2.64 -10.94 5.91
CA SER A 140 -3.78 -11.58 6.56
C SER A 140 -5.05 -11.29 5.76
N PRO A 141 -5.80 -12.34 5.37
CA PRO A 141 -7.13 -12.18 4.76
C PRO A 141 -8.24 -12.02 5.83
N SER A 142 -7.89 -12.08 7.11
CA SER A 142 -8.80 -11.87 8.23
C SER A 142 -8.75 -10.42 8.70
N THR A 143 -9.81 -9.98 9.38
CA THR A 143 -9.87 -8.70 10.08
C THR A 143 -9.47 -8.81 11.56
N ASP A 144 -9.14 -10.00 12.06
CA ASP A 144 -8.95 -10.24 13.50
C ASP A 144 -7.75 -9.49 14.09
N ASP A 145 -6.68 -9.33 13.31
CA ASP A 145 -5.41 -8.75 13.80
C ASP A 145 -5.52 -7.23 14.00
N ILE A 146 -5.98 -6.53 12.96
CA ILE A 146 -5.94 -5.06 12.90
C ILE A 146 -7.30 -4.44 12.56
N GLY A 147 -8.37 -5.22 12.42
CA GLY A 147 -9.68 -4.74 11.96
C GLY A 147 -9.83 -4.63 10.44
N ALA A 148 -8.82 -5.04 9.66
CA ALA A 148 -8.81 -5.02 8.20
C ALA A 148 -7.90 -6.11 7.63
N GLU A 149 -8.17 -6.55 6.40
CA GLU A 149 -7.22 -7.33 5.62
C GLU A 149 -5.99 -6.49 5.26
N TYR A 150 -4.83 -7.12 5.13
CA TYR A 150 -3.62 -6.42 4.74
C TYR A 150 -2.63 -7.29 3.97
N ILE A 151 -1.75 -6.63 3.22
CA ILE A 151 -0.52 -7.18 2.66
C ILE A 151 0.62 -6.21 3.01
N ILE A 152 1.65 -6.71 3.68
CA ILE A 152 2.94 -6.03 3.85
C ILE A 152 3.89 -6.59 2.79
N MET A 153 4.34 -5.73 1.89
CA MET A 153 5.18 -6.13 0.76
C MET A 153 6.29 -5.13 0.46
N GLU A 154 7.27 -5.56 -0.32
CA GLU A 154 8.35 -4.74 -0.85
C GLU A 154 7.84 -3.52 -1.60
N LYS A 155 8.47 -2.36 -1.40
CA LYS A 155 8.32 -1.22 -2.30
C LYS A 155 9.11 -1.48 -3.58
N SER A 156 8.40 -1.68 -4.69
CA SER A 156 9.01 -1.78 -6.01
C SER A 156 9.87 -0.56 -6.33
N GLN A 157 11.13 -0.80 -6.64
CA GLN A 157 12.06 0.25 -7.05
C GLN A 157 11.81 0.67 -8.50
N GLY A 158 11.94 1.97 -8.77
CA GLY A 158 11.83 2.53 -10.12
C GLY A 158 10.73 3.57 -10.26
N VAL A 159 10.37 3.87 -11.50
CA VAL A 159 9.35 4.85 -11.86
C VAL A 159 8.35 4.24 -12.83
N GLU A 160 7.10 4.69 -12.76
CA GLU A 160 6.06 4.25 -13.68
C GLU A 160 6.46 4.53 -15.15
N LEU A 161 6.40 3.49 -15.99
CA LEU A 161 6.77 3.60 -17.41
C LEU A 161 6.01 4.72 -18.13
N GLY A 162 4.74 4.94 -17.79
CA GLY A 162 3.92 6.00 -18.39
C GLY A 162 4.46 7.42 -18.18
N LYS A 163 5.24 7.66 -17.11
CA LYS A 163 5.88 8.96 -16.84
C LYS A 163 7.06 9.23 -17.76
N LEU A 164 7.73 8.17 -18.23
CA LEU A 164 8.92 8.28 -19.07
C LEU A 164 8.63 7.98 -20.55
N TRP A 165 7.48 7.36 -20.87
CA TRP A 165 7.24 6.78 -22.19
C TRP A 165 7.51 7.77 -23.34
N ASN A 166 7.11 9.02 -23.23
CA ASN A 166 7.33 9.98 -24.32
C ASN A 166 8.80 10.37 -24.50
N ASP A 167 9.61 10.30 -23.45
CA ASP A 167 11.02 10.70 -23.43
C ASP A 167 11.97 9.56 -23.83
N ILE A 168 11.51 8.31 -23.77
CA ILE A 168 12.32 7.13 -24.13
C ILE A 168 12.53 7.04 -25.65
N PRO A 169 13.78 6.86 -26.13
CA PRO A 169 14.09 6.65 -27.55
C PRO A 169 13.43 5.40 -28.14
N GLY A 170 13.22 5.41 -29.47
CA GLY A 170 12.59 4.30 -30.19
C GLY A 170 13.20 2.91 -29.95
N PRO A 171 14.54 2.75 -29.98
CA PRO A 171 15.18 1.46 -29.69
C PRO A 171 14.87 0.91 -28.28
N GLU A 172 14.94 1.76 -27.26
CA GLU A 172 14.66 1.36 -25.87
C GLU A 172 13.17 1.01 -25.67
N LYS A 173 12.25 1.72 -26.35
CA LYS A 173 10.83 1.35 -26.38
C LYS A 173 10.61 -0.04 -26.95
N LEU A 174 11.36 -0.40 -28.00
CA LEU A 174 11.26 -1.73 -28.61
C LEU A 174 11.73 -2.81 -27.62
N ASP A 175 12.82 -2.56 -26.89
CA ASP A 175 13.32 -3.50 -25.86
C ASP A 175 12.28 -3.72 -24.74
N ILE A 176 11.65 -2.64 -24.27
CA ILE A 176 10.57 -2.70 -23.27
C ILE A 176 9.35 -3.47 -23.81
N ALA A 177 8.93 -3.18 -25.05
CA ALA A 177 7.82 -3.89 -25.69
C ALA A 177 8.10 -5.39 -25.85
N GLN A 178 9.33 -5.75 -26.22
CA GLN A 178 9.77 -7.14 -26.29
C GLN A 178 9.79 -7.80 -24.91
N GLN A 179 10.19 -7.09 -23.85
CA GLN A 179 10.14 -7.61 -22.48
C GLN A 179 8.69 -7.87 -22.03
N LEU A 180 7.78 -6.93 -22.30
CA LEU A 180 6.36 -7.10 -21.99
C LEU A 180 5.74 -8.29 -22.73
N ALA A 181 6.06 -8.45 -24.02
CA ALA A 181 5.60 -9.60 -24.80
C ALA A 181 6.11 -10.94 -24.24
N ARG A 182 7.32 -10.98 -23.65
CA ARG A 182 7.82 -12.18 -22.96
C ARG A 182 7.02 -12.48 -21.69
N PHE A 183 6.69 -11.46 -20.89
CA PHE A 183 5.86 -11.63 -19.69
C PHE A 183 4.45 -12.09 -20.05
N GLU A 184 3.81 -11.47 -21.03
CA GLU A 184 2.49 -11.88 -21.52
C GLU A 184 2.50 -13.32 -22.03
N LYS A 185 3.49 -13.70 -22.83
CA LYS A 185 3.66 -15.08 -23.29
C LYS A 185 3.76 -16.06 -22.12
N ALA A 186 4.56 -15.73 -21.10
CA ALA A 186 4.71 -16.60 -19.92
C ALA A 186 3.40 -16.75 -19.14
N LEU A 187 2.63 -15.67 -18.99
CA LEU A 187 1.33 -15.68 -18.32
C LEU A 187 0.28 -16.52 -19.05
N ILE A 188 0.28 -16.51 -20.39
CA ILE A 188 -0.71 -17.23 -21.21
C ILE A 188 -0.30 -18.69 -21.48
N SER A 189 0.98 -19.03 -21.37
CA SER A 189 1.48 -20.39 -21.65
C SER A 189 1.34 -21.37 -20.47
N THR A 190 0.53 -21.02 -19.46
CA THR A 190 0.22 -21.84 -18.29
C THR A 190 -1.04 -22.67 -18.51
#